data_AF-A0A813EHU8-F1
#
_entry.id   AF-A0A813EHU8-F1
#
_cell.length_a   1.000
_cell.length_b   1.000
_cell.length_c   1.000
_cell.angle_alpha   90.00
_cell.angle_beta   90.00
_cell.angle_gamma   90.00
#
_symmetry.space_group_name_H-M   'P 1'
#
loop_
_entity.id
_entity.type
_entity.pdbx_description
1 polymer ?
#
loop_
_entity_poly.entity_id
_entity_poly.type
_entity_poly.pdbx_seq_one_letter_code
_entity_poly.pdbx_strand_id
1 'polypeptide(L)'
;MALCVAPDKTREEGETETDTRSFPPPPTAAPGSQRTRNNRLIHQRCNGKKNRFQDFAAFLRSRTSPDSGGAEALNAGLGVLDVAGGKGQLALELAVNGICATVLDPALFPLSEFKSKELLTHCCRLAADLRPTPDDTAQRERRRLYGSISVWIHPSILSDAGRAPQIKDLLLAEHAVPLYIHRRLFDESFVGGSCAESARLWSECSVVLGLHPDQATEPLVRHCLAAKKPFAVMPCCVFPNENPHRLTATGKPVRSLDEFIEYLLGLDTSGQMIKEDLDSIPGCNTVLHYRLEHVGKSAHDGA
;
A
#
# COMPACT_ATOMS: atom_id res chain seq x y z
N MET A 1 -49.25 60.62 50.79
CA MET A 1 -47.80 60.73 51.04
C MET A 1 -47.13 60.78 49.67
N ALA A 2 -46.97 61.94 49.02
CA ALA A 2 -45.95 62.97 49.28
C ALA A 2 -44.53 62.38 49.28
N LEU A 3 -43.53 62.84 48.52
CA LEU A 3 -43.36 63.90 47.53
C LEU A 3 -41.91 63.71 47.00
N CYS A 4 -41.65 63.90 45.70
CA CYS A 4 -40.53 64.71 45.15
C CYS A 4 -39.05 64.33 45.48
N VAL A 5 -37.98 64.66 44.73
CA VAL A 5 -37.67 65.51 43.56
C VAL A 5 -36.19 65.24 43.22
N ALA A 6 -35.78 65.39 41.96
CA ALA A 6 -34.36 65.44 41.56
C ALA A 6 -33.75 66.83 41.87
N PRO A 7 -32.41 66.98 41.96
CA PRO A 7 -31.82 67.96 41.06
C PRO A 7 -30.43 67.59 40.50
N ASP A 8 -30.09 68.42 39.52
CA ASP A 8 -28.98 68.48 38.58
C ASP A 8 -27.80 69.33 39.10
N LYS A 9 -26.64 69.22 38.41
CA LYS A 9 -25.41 70.06 38.43
C LYS A 9 -24.48 69.84 39.64
N THR A 10 -23.15 69.69 39.51
CA THR A 10 -22.17 70.50 38.77
C THR A 10 -20.87 69.73 38.43
N ARG A 11 -20.07 70.33 37.55
CA ARG A 11 -18.76 69.94 36.99
C ARG A 11 -17.63 70.63 37.77
N GLU A 12 -16.52 69.92 38.02
CA GLU A 12 -15.08 70.37 38.10
C GLU A 12 -14.22 69.15 38.52
N GLU A 13 -13.42 68.58 37.61
CA GLU A 13 -11.95 68.79 37.41
C GLU A 13 -11.04 68.18 38.49
N GLY A 14 -10.11 67.30 38.08
CA GLY A 14 -8.89 67.00 38.86
C GLY A 14 -8.42 65.54 38.90
N GLU A 15 -7.37 65.26 38.11
CA GLU A 15 -6.19 64.44 38.49
C GLU A 15 -6.26 62.90 38.52
N THR A 16 -5.74 62.33 37.42
CA THR A 16 -4.71 61.27 37.33
C THR A 16 -4.50 60.32 38.51
N GLU A 17 -4.88 59.05 38.33
CA GLU A 17 -4.06 57.91 38.77
C GLU A 17 -4.51 56.62 38.06
N THR A 18 -3.72 56.18 37.07
CA THR A 18 -3.86 54.87 36.44
C THR A 18 -3.23 53.82 37.35
N ASP A 19 -4.05 53.08 38.09
CA ASP A 19 -3.68 51.88 38.85
C ASP A 19 -3.21 50.79 37.86
N THR A 20 -1.90 50.76 37.58
CA THR A 20 -1.25 49.67 36.86
C THR A 20 -1.14 48.46 37.79
N ARG A 21 -2.22 47.70 37.92
CA ARG A 21 -2.13 46.32 38.38
C ARG A 21 -1.51 45.49 37.26
N SER A 22 -0.24 45.17 37.45
CA SER A 22 0.54 44.24 36.63
C SER A 22 -0.14 42.88 36.58
N PHE A 23 -0.77 42.58 35.44
CA PHE A 23 -1.09 41.19 35.10
C PHE A 23 0.22 40.40 34.97
N PRO A 24 0.32 39.19 35.54
CA PRO A 24 1.46 38.33 35.28
C PRO A 24 1.55 38.08 33.76
N PRO A 25 2.77 38.06 33.18
CA PRO A 25 2.92 37.74 31.77
C PRO A 25 2.31 36.35 31.48
N PRO A 26 1.75 36.15 30.28
CA PRO A 26 1.20 34.85 29.90
C PRO A 26 2.27 33.77 30.06
N PRO A 27 1.89 32.54 30.46
CA PRO A 27 2.83 31.45 30.63
C PRO A 27 3.64 31.28 29.35
N THR A 28 4.97 31.32 29.48
CA THR A 28 5.90 31.02 28.40
C THR A 28 5.51 29.70 27.76
N ALA A 29 5.30 29.73 26.45
CA ALA A 29 4.89 28.58 25.66
C ALA A 29 5.76 27.36 26.01
N ALA A 30 5.11 26.30 26.48
CA ALA A 30 5.74 25.01 26.74
C ALA A 30 6.57 24.56 25.53
N PRO A 31 7.62 23.72 25.72
CA PRO A 31 8.50 23.24 24.64
C PRO A 31 7.79 22.20 23.74
N GLY A 32 6.65 22.58 23.15
CA GLY A 32 5.90 21.84 22.13
C GLY A 32 6.14 22.35 20.71
N SER A 33 6.92 23.42 20.53
CA SER A 33 7.09 24.05 19.20
C SER A 33 8.21 23.41 18.37
N GLN A 34 9.31 22.95 18.97
CA GLN A 34 10.42 22.33 18.23
C GLN A 34 10.07 20.93 17.73
N ARG A 35 9.36 20.11 18.53
CA ARG A 35 8.98 18.74 18.14
C ARG A 35 7.94 18.74 17.03
N THR A 36 6.97 19.64 17.09
CA THR A 36 5.92 19.81 16.07
C THR A 36 6.50 20.42 14.78
N ARG A 37 7.44 21.37 14.89
CA ARG A 37 8.14 21.97 13.74
C ARG A 37 9.12 20.98 13.10
N ASN A 38 9.83 20.17 13.89
CA ASN A 38 10.68 19.09 13.39
C ASN A 38 9.85 18.00 12.72
N ASN A 39 8.70 17.60 13.30
CA ASN A 39 7.79 16.66 12.64
C ASN A 39 7.22 17.23 11.35
N ARG A 40 6.92 18.54 11.28
CA ARG A 40 6.45 19.21 10.05
C ARG A 40 7.55 19.30 8.99
N LEU A 41 8.80 19.55 9.39
CA LEU A 41 9.97 19.57 8.50
C LEU A 41 10.34 18.15 8.02
N ILE A 42 10.18 17.13 8.87
CA ILE A 42 10.29 15.71 8.49
C ILE A 42 9.17 15.35 7.51
N HIS A 43 7.92 15.73 7.78
CA HIS A 43 6.80 15.51 6.86
C HIS A 43 6.99 16.26 5.52
N GLN A 44 7.49 17.49 5.54
CA GLN A 44 7.82 18.25 4.33
C GLN A 44 8.99 17.61 3.55
N ARG A 45 10.02 17.07 4.22
CA ARG A 45 11.08 16.26 3.57
C ARG A 45 10.56 14.92 3.04
N CYS A 46 9.52 14.35 3.64
CA CYS A 46 8.86 13.12 3.18
C CYS A 46 7.90 13.39 2.01
N ASN A 47 7.21 14.54 1.98
CA ASN A 47 6.32 14.94 0.88
C ASN A 47 7.06 15.23 -0.43
N GLY A 48 8.36 15.50 -0.38
CA GLY A 48 9.22 15.62 -1.57
C GLY A 48 9.83 14.30 -2.04
N LYS A 49 9.67 13.19 -1.30
CA LYS A 49 10.11 11.87 -1.73
C LYS A 49 8.98 11.22 -2.50
N LYS A 50 9.16 11.13 -3.81
CA LYS A 50 8.33 10.34 -4.74
C LYS A 50 8.02 8.98 -4.10
N ASN A 51 6.74 8.64 -4.02
CA ASN A 51 6.28 7.44 -3.31
C ASN A 51 6.41 6.25 -4.25
N ARG A 52 7.45 5.43 -4.05
CA ARG A 52 7.73 4.25 -4.89
C ARG A 52 6.53 3.31 -5.07
N PHE A 53 5.65 3.21 -4.06
CA PHE A 53 4.46 2.36 -4.12
C PHE A 53 3.45 2.93 -5.12
N GLN A 54 3.27 4.25 -5.13
CA GLN A 54 2.42 4.97 -6.08
C GLN A 54 2.97 4.89 -7.50
N ASP A 55 4.26 5.10 -7.65
CA ASP A 55 4.93 5.03 -8.94
C ASP A 55 4.84 3.64 -9.55
N PHE A 56 5.07 2.59 -8.75
CA PHE A 56 4.93 1.21 -9.19
C PHE A 56 3.47 0.86 -9.52
N ALA A 57 2.50 1.29 -8.71
CA ALA A 57 1.07 1.10 -9.00
C ALA A 57 0.62 1.83 -10.27
N ALA A 58 1.14 3.04 -10.52
CA ALA A 58 0.88 3.79 -11.76
C ALA A 58 1.49 3.08 -12.97
N PHE A 59 2.71 2.58 -12.85
CA PHE A 59 3.36 1.77 -13.87
C PHE A 59 2.54 0.52 -14.23
N LEU A 60 2.05 -0.22 -13.24
CA LEU A 60 1.23 -1.42 -13.50
C LEU A 60 -0.03 -1.09 -14.30
N ARG A 61 -0.73 -0.02 -13.91
CA ARG A 61 -1.95 0.41 -14.61
C ARG A 61 -1.67 0.81 -16.06
N SER A 62 -0.58 1.55 -16.31
CA SER A 62 -0.25 1.99 -17.67
C SER A 62 0.17 0.84 -18.58
N ARG A 63 0.76 -0.23 -18.04
CA ARG A 63 1.23 -1.40 -18.82
C ARG A 63 0.16 -2.47 -19.02
N THR A 64 -0.80 -2.60 -18.13
CA THR A 64 -1.84 -3.64 -18.22
C THR A 64 -2.98 -3.29 -19.17
N SER A 65 -3.43 -2.03 -19.16
CA SER A 65 -4.38 -1.54 -20.16
C SER A 65 -4.24 -0.02 -20.32
N PRO A 66 -3.42 0.44 -21.28
CA PRO A 66 -3.15 1.86 -21.48
C PRO A 66 -4.41 2.71 -21.70
N ASP A 67 -5.43 2.13 -22.34
CA ASP A 67 -6.62 2.86 -22.78
C ASP A 67 -7.72 2.92 -21.71
N SER A 68 -7.76 1.96 -20.77
CA SER A 68 -8.82 1.85 -19.73
C SER A 68 -8.30 2.06 -18.30
N GLY A 69 -7.04 2.45 -18.13
CA GLY A 69 -6.45 2.72 -16.81
C GLY A 69 -6.11 1.47 -15.99
N GLY A 70 -6.14 0.28 -16.60
CA GLY A 70 -5.59 -0.98 -16.06
C GLY A 70 -6.31 -1.62 -14.87
N ALA A 71 -7.16 -0.90 -14.13
CA ALA A 71 -7.76 -1.40 -12.89
C ALA A 71 -8.67 -2.62 -13.09
N GLU A 72 -9.47 -2.65 -14.16
CA GLU A 72 -10.32 -3.80 -14.48
C GLU A 72 -9.49 -5.05 -14.79
N ALA A 73 -8.47 -4.90 -15.66
CA ALA A 73 -7.54 -5.98 -15.99
C ALA A 73 -6.84 -6.53 -14.75
N LEU A 74 -6.32 -5.65 -13.89
CA LEU A 74 -5.68 -6.03 -12.63
C LEU A 74 -6.64 -6.72 -11.66
N ASN A 75 -7.94 -6.41 -11.71
CA ASN A 75 -8.98 -7.03 -10.89
C ASN A 75 -9.52 -8.35 -11.46
N ALA A 76 -9.09 -8.79 -12.64
CA ALA A 76 -9.50 -10.07 -13.20
C ALA A 76 -9.21 -11.24 -12.23
N GLY A 77 -10.09 -12.24 -12.22
CA GLY A 77 -10.00 -13.37 -11.30
C GLY A 77 -9.97 -12.93 -9.83
N LEU A 78 -8.92 -13.31 -9.10
CA LEU A 78 -8.73 -12.95 -7.68
C LEU A 78 -7.96 -11.64 -7.47
N GLY A 79 -7.57 -10.94 -8.53
CA GLY A 79 -6.78 -9.72 -8.43
C GLY A 79 -5.28 -9.99 -8.41
N VAL A 80 -4.50 -9.05 -7.86
CA VAL A 80 -3.04 -9.13 -7.83
C VAL A 80 -2.52 -9.93 -6.64
N LEU A 81 -1.38 -10.59 -6.82
CA LEU A 81 -0.64 -11.28 -5.76
C LEU A 81 0.68 -10.53 -5.48
N ASP A 82 0.81 -9.91 -4.31
CA ASP A 82 1.99 -9.14 -3.86
C ASP A 82 2.91 -10.03 -3.01
N VAL A 83 3.97 -10.55 -3.63
CA VAL A 83 4.91 -11.50 -3.02
C VAL A 83 5.94 -10.75 -2.18
N ALA A 84 6.17 -11.24 -0.96
CA ALA A 84 7.03 -10.60 0.03
C ALA A 84 6.65 -9.12 0.26
N GLY A 85 5.35 -8.83 0.22
CA GLY A 85 4.82 -7.47 0.38
C GLY A 85 5.01 -6.88 1.78
N GLY A 86 5.49 -7.68 2.75
CA GLY A 86 5.84 -7.26 4.10
C GLY A 86 4.71 -6.52 4.81
N LYS A 87 4.89 -5.21 5.01
CA LYS A 87 3.89 -4.34 5.66
C LYS A 87 2.69 -3.99 4.76
N GLY A 88 2.60 -4.57 3.56
CA GLY A 88 1.48 -4.38 2.64
C GLY A 88 1.36 -2.96 2.08
N GLN A 89 2.47 -2.22 1.95
CA GLN A 89 2.40 -0.83 1.47
C GLN A 89 1.98 -0.72 0.00
N LEU A 90 2.48 -1.62 -0.85
CA LEU A 90 2.05 -1.68 -2.24
C LEU A 90 0.59 -2.13 -2.33
N ALA A 91 0.25 -3.21 -1.64
CA ALA A 91 -1.12 -3.72 -1.60
C ALA A 91 -2.13 -2.68 -1.07
N LEU A 92 -1.75 -1.86 -0.07
CA LEU A 92 -2.54 -0.72 0.40
C LEU A 92 -2.72 0.31 -0.73
N GLU A 93 -1.64 0.71 -1.41
CA GLU A 93 -1.70 1.66 -2.51
C GLU A 93 -2.61 1.16 -3.65
N LEU A 94 -2.57 -0.13 -3.97
CA LEU A 94 -3.45 -0.74 -4.96
C LEU A 94 -4.91 -0.75 -4.50
N ALA A 95 -5.16 -1.13 -3.24
CA ALA A 95 -6.50 -1.16 -2.65
C ALA A 95 -7.16 0.22 -2.62
N VAL A 96 -6.41 1.29 -2.31
CA VAL A 96 -6.92 2.68 -2.37
C VAL A 96 -7.15 3.18 -3.80
N ASN A 97 -6.75 2.42 -4.82
CA ASN A 97 -7.10 2.69 -6.21
C ASN A 97 -8.14 1.68 -6.74
N GLY A 98 -8.83 0.95 -5.84
CA GLY A 98 -9.87 -0.01 -6.20
C GLY A 98 -9.34 -1.31 -6.81
N ILE A 99 -8.06 -1.62 -6.62
CA ILE A 99 -7.43 -2.85 -7.15
C ILE A 99 -7.31 -3.88 -6.02
N CYS A 100 -7.81 -5.08 -6.26
CA CYS A 100 -7.71 -6.20 -5.34
C CYS A 100 -6.29 -6.71 -5.24
N ALA A 101 -5.77 -6.76 -4.01
CA ALA A 101 -4.41 -7.20 -3.72
C ALA A 101 -4.36 -8.20 -2.57
N THR A 102 -3.65 -9.31 -2.78
CA THR A 102 -3.34 -10.29 -1.74
C THR A 102 -1.85 -10.24 -1.45
N VAL A 103 -1.46 -9.96 -0.20
CA VAL A 103 -0.07 -10.02 0.25
C VAL A 103 0.27 -11.46 0.63
N LEU A 104 1.31 -12.01 0.00
CA LEU A 104 1.87 -13.31 0.35
C LEU A 104 3.20 -13.11 1.07
N ASP A 105 3.18 -13.28 2.39
CA ASP A 105 4.36 -13.09 3.24
C ASP A 105 4.27 -13.96 4.50
N PRO A 106 5.31 -14.72 4.87
CA PRO A 106 5.30 -15.49 6.12
C PRO A 106 5.27 -14.60 7.37
N ALA A 107 5.81 -13.38 7.30
CA ALA A 107 5.93 -12.45 8.41
C ALA A 107 4.79 -11.43 8.38
N LEU A 108 3.96 -11.45 9.43
CA LEU A 108 2.91 -10.45 9.60
C LEU A 108 3.33 -9.32 10.51
N PHE A 109 3.13 -8.10 10.02
CA PHE A 109 3.27 -6.88 10.80
C PHE A 109 1.99 -6.07 10.69
N PRO A 110 1.36 -5.69 11.82
CA PRO A 110 0.27 -4.73 11.79
C PRO A 110 0.70 -3.43 11.09
N LEU A 111 -0.23 -2.78 10.40
CA LEU A 111 -0.01 -1.43 9.89
C LEU A 111 0.27 -0.49 11.06
N SER A 112 1.00 0.59 10.79
CA SER A 112 1.11 1.67 11.77
C SER A 112 -0.26 2.28 12.04
N GLU A 113 -0.42 2.95 13.18
CA GLU A 113 -1.67 3.62 13.53
C GLU A 113 -2.12 4.60 12.42
N PHE A 114 -1.18 5.38 11.87
CA PHE A 114 -1.44 6.31 10.76
C PHE A 114 -1.98 5.60 9.51
N LYS A 115 -1.31 4.54 9.06
CA LYS A 115 -1.72 3.79 7.86
C LYS A 115 -3.02 3.02 8.06
N SER A 116 -3.28 2.57 9.28
CA SER A 116 -4.56 1.97 9.66
C SER A 116 -5.70 2.97 9.50
N LYS A 117 -5.53 4.21 9.96
CA LYS A 117 -6.52 5.30 9.77
C LYS A 117 -6.70 5.67 8.30
N GLU A 118 -5.61 5.74 7.54
CA GLU A 118 -5.64 6.04 6.10
C GLU A 118 -6.42 4.98 5.32
N LEU A 119 -6.12 3.70 5.57
CA LEU A 119 -6.84 2.56 5.00
C LEU A 119 -8.34 2.66 5.33
N LEU A 120 -8.70 2.77 6.61
CA LEU A 120 -10.11 2.84 7.04
C LEU A 120 -10.85 4.04 6.43
N THR A 121 -10.23 5.22 6.39
CA THR A 121 -10.82 6.41 5.76
C THR A 121 -11.11 6.19 4.29
N HIS A 122 -10.18 5.56 3.58
CA HIS A 122 -10.34 5.27 2.17
C HIS A 122 -11.44 4.22 1.93
N CYS A 123 -11.47 3.18 2.75
CA CYS A 123 -12.47 2.13 2.69
C CYS A 123 -13.88 2.66 2.95
N CYS A 124 -14.04 3.61 3.88
CA CYS A 124 -15.31 4.31 4.08
C CYS A 124 -15.75 5.08 2.81
N ARG A 125 -14.80 5.64 2.06
CA ARG A 125 -15.10 6.33 0.79
C ARG A 125 -15.50 5.36 -0.31
N LEU A 126 -14.72 4.29 -0.51
CA LEU A 126 -15.05 3.23 -1.48
C LEU A 126 -16.38 2.57 -1.16
N ALA A 127 -16.69 2.32 0.12
CA ALA A 127 -17.99 1.79 0.55
C ALA A 127 -19.17 2.71 0.16
N ALA A 128 -18.95 4.03 0.14
CA ALA A 128 -19.96 5.00 -0.28
C ALA A 128 -20.15 5.03 -1.80
N ASP A 129 -19.10 4.70 -2.57
CA ASP A 129 -19.08 4.76 -4.04
C ASP A 129 -19.40 3.40 -4.72
N LEU A 130 -19.14 2.27 -4.05
CA LEU A 130 -19.39 0.91 -4.55
C LEU A 130 -20.88 0.58 -4.49
N ARG A 131 -21.56 0.57 -5.64
CA ARG A 131 -22.83 -0.16 -5.78
C ARG A 131 -22.52 -1.66 -5.74
N PRO A 132 -23.27 -2.49 -4.98
CA PRO A 132 -23.08 -3.93 -5.01
C PRO A 132 -23.28 -4.44 -6.45
N THR A 133 -22.24 -5.03 -7.03
CA THR A 133 -22.31 -5.64 -8.36
C THR A 133 -22.92 -7.05 -8.24
N PRO A 134 -23.66 -7.53 -9.25
CA PRO A 134 -24.41 -8.80 -9.15
C PRO A 134 -23.54 -10.06 -9.10
N ASP A 135 -22.26 -9.99 -9.49
CA ASP A 135 -21.34 -11.13 -9.41
C ASP A 135 -20.67 -11.24 -8.03
N ASP A 136 -21.52 -11.45 -7.04
CA ASP A 136 -21.22 -11.51 -5.62
C ASP A 136 -20.46 -12.82 -5.25
N THR A 137 -20.29 -13.75 -6.19
CA THR A 137 -19.71 -15.09 -5.95
C THR A 137 -18.21 -15.03 -5.71
N ALA A 138 -17.45 -14.38 -6.59
CA ALA A 138 -16.01 -14.21 -6.42
C ALA A 138 -15.69 -13.35 -5.18
N GLN A 139 -16.53 -12.36 -4.87
CA GLN A 139 -16.38 -11.54 -3.67
C GLN A 139 -16.70 -12.33 -2.39
N ARG A 140 -17.77 -13.14 -2.35
CA ARG A 140 -18.12 -14.03 -1.22
C ARG A 140 -17.08 -15.13 -0.99
N GLU A 141 -16.50 -15.68 -2.05
CA GLU A 141 -15.46 -16.72 -1.94
C GLU A 141 -14.13 -16.14 -1.45
N ARG A 142 -13.75 -14.93 -1.90
CA ARG A 142 -12.64 -14.17 -1.30
C ARG A 142 -12.85 -13.98 0.21
N ARG A 143 -14.08 -13.74 0.68
CA ARG A 143 -14.39 -13.61 2.12
C ARG A 143 -14.09 -14.89 2.94
N ARG A 144 -14.32 -16.08 2.37
CA ARG A 144 -14.06 -17.36 3.06
C ARG A 144 -12.58 -17.65 3.28
N LEU A 145 -11.72 -17.18 2.37
CA LEU A 145 -10.32 -17.59 2.31
C LEU A 145 -9.37 -16.74 3.19
N TYR A 146 -9.66 -15.45 3.36
CA TYR A 146 -8.62 -14.49 3.81
C TYR A 146 -8.83 -13.83 5.19
N GLY A 147 -9.98 -14.03 5.85
CA GLY A 147 -10.25 -13.44 7.16
C GLY A 147 -10.41 -11.91 7.15
N SER A 148 -10.84 -11.35 8.29
CA SER A 148 -11.16 -9.92 8.44
C SER A 148 -9.92 -9.01 8.35
N ILE A 149 -10.08 -7.84 7.72
CA ILE A 149 -9.08 -6.74 7.64
C ILE A 149 -8.46 -6.36 9.00
N SER A 150 -9.14 -6.71 10.10
CA SER A 150 -8.67 -6.53 11.47
C SER A 150 -7.24 -7.01 11.73
N VAL A 151 -6.73 -8.01 11.00
CA VAL A 151 -5.33 -8.46 11.12
C VAL A 151 -4.31 -7.36 10.76
N TRP A 152 -4.66 -6.45 9.85
CA TRP A 152 -3.81 -5.35 9.43
C TRP A 152 -3.95 -4.09 10.31
N ILE A 153 -5.09 -3.93 10.98
CA ILE A 153 -5.39 -2.69 11.71
C ILE A 153 -4.60 -2.65 13.01
N HIS A 154 -3.95 -1.52 13.27
CA HIS A 154 -3.19 -1.32 14.49
C HIS A 154 -4.06 -1.57 15.74
N PRO A 155 -3.55 -2.27 16.78
CA PRO A 155 -4.34 -2.64 17.95
C PRO A 155 -5.02 -1.45 18.66
N SER A 156 -4.38 -0.27 18.71
CA SER A 156 -4.99 0.93 19.32
C SER A 156 -6.26 1.39 18.60
N ILE A 157 -6.32 1.21 17.28
CA ILE A 157 -7.49 1.56 16.47
C ILE A 157 -8.60 0.52 16.64
N LEU A 158 -8.23 -0.76 16.73
CA LEU A 158 -9.18 -1.82 17.04
C LEU A 158 -9.79 -1.63 18.43
N SER A 159 -9.00 -1.25 19.44
CA SER A 159 -9.51 -0.96 20.79
C SER A 159 -10.42 0.27 20.83
N ASP A 160 -10.21 1.24 19.93
CA ASP A 160 -11.02 2.44 19.80
C ASP A 160 -12.25 2.27 18.89
N ALA A 161 -12.34 1.19 18.11
CA ALA A 161 -13.47 0.90 17.22
C ALA A 161 -14.80 0.76 17.96
N GLY A 162 -14.77 0.49 19.28
CA GLY A 162 -15.97 0.55 20.14
C GLY A 162 -16.59 1.95 20.27
N ARG A 163 -15.87 3.02 19.89
CA ARG A 163 -16.30 4.43 19.98
C ARG A 163 -16.61 5.08 18.64
N ALA A 164 -16.35 4.39 17.52
CA ALA A 164 -16.57 4.87 16.17
C ALA A 164 -17.45 3.87 15.39
N PRO A 165 -18.79 4.02 15.44
CA PRO A 165 -19.73 3.09 14.81
C PRO A 165 -19.43 2.85 13.33
N GLN A 166 -19.01 3.88 12.60
CA GLN A 166 -18.63 3.79 11.18
C GLN A 166 -17.42 2.89 10.92
N ILE A 167 -16.43 2.84 11.85
CA ILE A 167 -15.27 1.96 11.74
C ILE A 167 -15.70 0.54 12.09
N LYS A 168 -16.51 0.37 13.14
CA LYS A 168 -17.07 -0.92 13.50
C LYS A 168 -17.91 -1.48 12.35
N ASP A 169 -18.75 -0.65 11.75
CA ASP A 169 -19.57 -1.00 10.58
C ASP A 169 -18.74 -1.19 9.33
N LEU A 170 -17.55 -0.59 9.16
CA LEU A 170 -16.65 -0.90 8.05
C LEU A 170 -15.86 -2.20 8.29
N LEU A 171 -15.51 -2.48 9.54
CA LEU A 171 -14.89 -3.74 9.97
C LEU A 171 -15.88 -4.91 9.93
N LEU A 172 -17.18 -4.62 10.12
CA LEU A 172 -18.31 -5.57 10.08
C LEU A 172 -19.02 -5.61 8.71
N ALA A 173 -19.06 -4.50 7.97
CA ALA A 173 -19.43 -4.44 6.56
C ALA A 173 -18.18 -4.78 5.76
N GLU A 174 -17.92 -6.09 5.74
CA GLU A 174 -16.84 -6.83 5.08
C GLU A 174 -16.76 -6.60 3.54
N HIS A 175 -17.35 -5.53 3.01
CA HIS A 175 -17.63 -5.28 1.60
C HIS A 175 -16.70 -4.27 0.91
N ALA A 176 -15.85 -3.54 1.63
CA ALA A 176 -15.23 -2.33 1.06
C ALA A 176 -13.72 -2.39 0.76
N VAL A 177 -13.01 -3.43 1.23
CA VAL A 177 -11.54 -3.41 1.17
C VAL A 177 -10.98 -4.63 0.46
N PRO A 178 -10.40 -4.45 -0.73
CA PRO A 178 -9.92 -5.57 -1.50
C PRO A 178 -8.46 -5.89 -1.14
N LEU A 179 -8.16 -6.04 0.16
CA LEU A 179 -6.81 -6.26 0.69
C LEU A 179 -6.78 -7.52 1.56
N TYR A 180 -5.95 -8.49 1.18
CA TYR A 180 -5.90 -9.83 1.77
C TYR A 180 -4.48 -10.23 2.19
N ILE A 181 -4.35 -11.23 3.06
CA ILE A 181 -3.07 -11.84 3.47
C ILE A 181 -3.14 -13.34 3.26
N HIS A 182 -2.05 -13.91 2.77
CA HIS A 182 -1.76 -15.32 2.90
C HIS A 182 -0.39 -15.53 3.56
N ARG A 183 -0.37 -16.20 4.71
CA ARG A 183 0.86 -16.38 5.52
C ARG A 183 1.70 -17.55 5.04
N ARG A 184 2.32 -17.42 3.87
CA ARG A 184 3.18 -18.47 3.31
C ARG A 184 4.38 -17.88 2.58
N LEU A 185 5.40 -18.71 2.41
CA LEU A 185 6.49 -18.45 1.47
C LEU A 185 5.97 -18.59 0.04
N PHE A 186 6.56 -17.83 -0.87
CA PHE A 186 6.40 -18.05 -2.31
C PHE A 186 7.47 -19.04 -2.76
N ASP A 187 7.09 -20.32 -2.80
CA ASP A 187 7.96 -21.44 -3.16
C ASP A 187 7.21 -22.48 -4.01
N GLU A 188 7.88 -23.57 -4.35
CA GLU A 188 7.29 -24.69 -5.09
C GLU A 188 6.06 -25.27 -4.42
N SER A 189 5.97 -25.25 -3.08
CA SER A 189 4.80 -25.77 -2.37
C SER A 189 3.59 -24.86 -2.54
N PHE A 190 3.79 -23.54 -2.58
CA PHE A 190 2.72 -22.58 -2.86
C PHE A 190 2.24 -22.74 -4.30
N VAL A 191 3.17 -22.73 -5.27
CA VAL A 191 2.87 -22.82 -6.71
C VAL A 191 2.28 -24.19 -7.09
N GLY A 192 2.79 -25.26 -6.47
CA GLY A 192 2.32 -26.63 -6.65
C GLY A 192 0.98 -26.93 -5.99
N GLY A 193 0.37 -25.95 -5.30
CA GLY A 193 -0.96 -26.11 -4.72
C GLY A 193 -1.00 -27.01 -3.49
N SER A 194 -0.02 -26.87 -2.58
CA SER A 194 0.03 -27.61 -1.30
C SER A 194 -1.25 -27.52 -0.45
N CYS A 195 -2.08 -26.50 -0.69
CA CYS A 195 -3.45 -26.43 -0.20
C CYS A 195 -4.37 -25.79 -1.26
N ALA A 196 -5.67 -26.00 -1.12
CA ALA A 196 -6.67 -25.51 -2.07
C ALA A 196 -6.63 -23.98 -2.23
N GLU A 197 -6.34 -23.26 -1.15
CA GLU A 197 -6.23 -21.80 -1.14
C GLU A 197 -5.03 -21.32 -1.98
N SER A 198 -3.87 -21.97 -1.81
CA SER A 198 -2.67 -21.66 -2.59
C SER A 198 -2.84 -22.00 -4.06
N ALA A 199 -3.41 -23.18 -4.37
CA ALA A 199 -3.70 -23.59 -5.74
C ALA A 199 -4.60 -22.56 -6.45
N ARG A 200 -5.65 -22.11 -5.75
CA ARG A 200 -6.61 -21.15 -6.28
C ARG A 200 -6.03 -19.75 -6.44
N LEU A 201 -5.31 -19.25 -5.43
CA LEU A 201 -4.59 -17.97 -5.51
C LEU A 201 -3.65 -17.96 -6.70
N TRP A 202 -2.83 -19.00 -6.83
CA TRP A 202 -1.89 -19.14 -7.92
C TRP A 202 -2.58 -19.23 -9.28
N SER A 203 -3.70 -19.96 -9.42
CA SER A 203 -4.38 -20.10 -10.70
C SER A 203 -5.16 -18.85 -11.10
N GLU A 204 -5.87 -18.23 -10.16
CA GLU A 204 -6.85 -17.17 -10.46
C GLU A 204 -6.31 -15.75 -10.27
N CYS A 205 -5.12 -15.52 -9.70
CA CYS A 205 -4.55 -14.16 -9.68
C CYS A 205 -4.29 -13.65 -11.11
N SER A 206 -4.50 -12.36 -11.35
CA SER A 206 -4.32 -11.72 -12.66
C SER A 206 -2.86 -11.49 -12.99
N VAL A 207 -2.06 -11.14 -11.99
CA VAL A 207 -0.63 -10.81 -12.10
C VAL A 207 0.07 -11.07 -10.76
N VAL A 208 1.34 -11.46 -10.84
CA VAL A 208 2.21 -11.63 -9.66
C VAL A 208 3.16 -10.43 -9.57
N LEU A 209 3.25 -9.82 -8.39
CA LEU A 209 3.99 -8.60 -8.14
C LEU A 209 5.07 -8.85 -7.09
N GLY A 210 6.17 -8.11 -7.18
CA GLY A 210 7.17 -8.04 -6.10
C GLY A 210 7.93 -6.73 -6.14
N LEU A 211 7.66 -5.82 -5.20
CA LEU A 211 8.38 -4.56 -5.08
C LEU A 211 9.47 -4.69 -4.01
N HIS A 212 10.69 -4.98 -4.44
CA HIS A 212 11.82 -5.35 -3.59
C HIS A 212 11.60 -6.64 -2.78
N PRO A 213 11.25 -7.78 -3.41
CA PRO A 213 10.87 -8.99 -2.69
C PRO A 213 12.08 -9.80 -2.17
N ASP A 214 13.24 -9.16 -1.96
CA ASP A 214 14.47 -9.73 -1.42
C ASP A 214 14.76 -11.17 -1.95
N GLN A 215 14.81 -12.18 -1.06
CA GLN A 215 15.08 -13.58 -1.43
C GLN A 215 14.03 -14.20 -2.35
N ALA A 216 12.80 -13.70 -2.38
CA ALA A 216 11.72 -14.22 -3.22
C ALA A 216 11.80 -13.75 -4.69
N THR A 217 12.74 -12.84 -5.03
CA THR A 217 12.88 -12.29 -6.39
C THR A 217 13.06 -13.36 -7.46
N GLU A 218 14.05 -14.26 -7.31
CA GLU A 218 14.31 -15.30 -8.32
C GLU A 218 13.21 -16.38 -8.37
N PRO A 219 12.72 -16.93 -7.23
CA PRO A 219 11.57 -17.84 -7.25
C PRO A 219 10.36 -17.26 -7.97
N LEU A 220 10.03 -15.98 -7.72
CA LEU A 220 8.96 -15.26 -8.42
C LEU A 220 9.14 -15.32 -9.93
N VAL A 221 10.31 -14.89 -10.43
CA VAL A 221 10.60 -14.87 -11.86
C VAL A 221 10.54 -16.28 -12.45
N ARG A 222 11.19 -17.27 -11.82
CA ARG A 222 11.22 -18.65 -12.32
C ARG A 222 9.83 -19.28 -12.42
N HIS A 223 9.03 -19.19 -11.36
CA HIS A 223 7.70 -19.80 -11.36
C HIS A 223 6.74 -19.11 -12.34
N CYS A 224 6.82 -17.78 -12.46
CA CYS A 224 5.98 -17.05 -13.40
C CYS A 224 6.37 -17.35 -14.86
N LEU A 225 7.67 -17.38 -15.19
CA LEU A 225 8.13 -17.78 -16.53
C LEU A 225 7.71 -19.22 -16.87
N ALA A 226 7.90 -20.17 -15.95
CA ALA A 226 7.51 -21.56 -16.16
C ALA A 226 6.00 -21.73 -16.43
N ALA A 227 5.16 -20.96 -15.73
CA ALA A 227 3.71 -20.96 -15.91
C ALA A 227 3.21 -20.00 -17.00
N LYS A 228 4.10 -19.22 -17.64
CA LYS A 228 3.76 -18.09 -18.52
C LYS A 228 2.77 -17.11 -17.87
N LYS A 229 2.86 -16.96 -16.55
CA LYS A 229 2.01 -16.09 -15.73
C LYS A 229 2.54 -14.64 -15.82
N PRO A 230 1.69 -13.63 -16.09
CA PRO A 230 2.12 -12.25 -16.06
C PRO A 230 2.72 -11.86 -14.72
N PHE A 231 3.83 -11.09 -14.74
CA PHE A 231 4.44 -10.57 -13.53
C PHE A 231 5.13 -9.23 -13.72
N ALA A 232 5.35 -8.54 -12.61
CA ALA A 232 6.25 -7.38 -12.51
C ALA A 232 7.02 -7.43 -11.20
N VAL A 233 8.35 -7.33 -11.28
CA VAL A 233 9.24 -7.39 -10.13
C VAL A 233 10.27 -6.27 -10.18
N MET A 234 10.58 -5.69 -9.01
CA MET A 234 11.66 -4.72 -8.85
C MET A 234 12.75 -5.33 -7.96
N PRO A 235 13.81 -5.93 -8.54
CA PRO A 235 14.91 -6.53 -7.79
C PRO A 235 15.64 -5.49 -6.92
N CYS A 236 16.16 -5.90 -5.77
CA CYS A 236 16.90 -5.04 -4.84
C CYS A 236 18.20 -5.69 -4.35
N CYS A 237 18.11 -6.87 -3.74
CA CYS A 237 19.19 -7.52 -3.01
C CYS A 237 19.69 -8.76 -3.73
N VAL A 238 21.01 -8.87 -3.89
CA VAL A 238 21.65 -9.96 -4.65
C VAL A 238 21.88 -11.22 -3.80
N PHE A 239 22.18 -11.03 -2.51
CA PHE A 239 22.53 -12.08 -1.55
C PHE A 239 23.50 -13.14 -2.13
N PRO A 240 24.73 -12.74 -2.55
CA PRO A 240 25.64 -13.61 -3.30
C PRO A 240 26.08 -14.87 -2.52
N ASN A 241 26.18 -14.77 -1.19
CA ASN A 241 26.55 -15.91 -0.34
C ASN A 241 25.40 -16.92 -0.17
N GLU A 242 24.15 -16.46 -0.25
CA GLU A 242 22.96 -17.30 -0.16
C GLU A 242 22.58 -17.89 -1.53
N ASN A 243 23.05 -17.27 -2.62
CA ASN A 243 22.73 -17.66 -4.00
C ASN A 243 23.99 -17.92 -4.84
N PRO A 244 24.89 -18.83 -4.43
CA PRO A 244 26.15 -19.10 -5.12
C PRO A 244 25.96 -19.73 -6.51
N HIS A 245 24.76 -20.26 -6.81
CA HIS A 245 24.38 -20.81 -8.11
C HIS A 245 24.15 -19.73 -9.17
N ARG A 246 23.96 -18.45 -8.79
CA ARG A 246 23.77 -17.35 -9.73
C ARG A 246 25.11 -16.98 -10.34
N LEU A 247 25.26 -17.23 -11.64
CA LEU A 247 26.47 -16.95 -12.39
C LEU A 247 26.18 -15.94 -13.51
N THR A 248 27.11 -15.01 -13.73
CA THR A 248 27.14 -14.14 -14.91
C THR A 248 27.43 -14.96 -16.16
N ALA A 249 27.28 -14.35 -17.35
CA ALA A 249 27.63 -14.98 -18.62
C ALA A 249 29.10 -15.46 -18.70
N THR A 250 29.99 -14.88 -17.89
CA THR A 250 31.40 -15.28 -17.79
C THR A 250 31.67 -16.39 -16.77
N GLY A 251 30.63 -16.93 -16.13
CA GLY A 251 30.74 -17.98 -15.11
C GLY A 251 31.14 -17.49 -13.72
N LYS A 252 31.20 -16.17 -13.49
CA LYS A 252 31.51 -15.58 -12.17
C LYS A 252 30.25 -15.44 -11.31
N PRO A 253 30.34 -15.57 -9.97
CA PRO A 253 29.19 -15.33 -9.09
C PRO A 253 28.65 -13.91 -9.24
N VAL A 254 27.32 -13.79 -9.33
CA VAL A 254 26.58 -12.52 -9.38
C VAL A 254 26.74 -11.78 -8.06
N ARG A 255 27.19 -10.52 -8.09
CA ARG A 255 27.46 -9.68 -6.92
C ARG A 255 26.93 -8.26 -7.01
N SER A 256 26.55 -7.78 -8.19
CA SER A 256 25.90 -6.46 -8.36
C SER A 256 24.43 -6.59 -8.75
N LEU A 257 23.66 -5.50 -8.58
CA LEU A 257 22.27 -5.45 -9.01
C LEU A 257 22.14 -5.60 -10.53
N ASP A 258 23.03 -4.98 -11.29
CA ASP A 258 23.03 -5.07 -12.76
C ASP A 258 23.30 -6.50 -13.22
N GLU A 259 24.29 -7.17 -12.64
CA GLU A 259 24.56 -8.59 -12.91
C GLU A 259 23.37 -9.47 -12.51
N PHE A 260 22.64 -9.12 -11.45
CA PHE A 260 21.45 -9.86 -11.04
C PHE A 260 20.29 -9.65 -12.00
N ILE A 261 20.08 -8.42 -12.48
CA ILE A 261 19.10 -8.11 -13.53
C ILE A 261 19.43 -8.88 -14.81
N GLU A 262 20.69 -8.88 -15.24
CA GLU A 262 21.14 -9.65 -16.42
C GLU A 262 20.93 -11.15 -16.23
N TYR A 263 21.26 -11.68 -15.05
CA TYR A 263 20.99 -13.08 -14.71
C TYR A 263 19.50 -13.42 -14.82
N LEU A 264 18.62 -12.58 -14.26
CA LEU A 264 17.17 -12.78 -14.33
C LEU A 264 16.66 -12.70 -15.78
N LEU A 265 17.14 -11.73 -16.57
CA LEU A 265 16.84 -11.62 -18.00
C LEU A 265 17.24 -12.88 -18.76
N GLY A 266 18.39 -13.46 -18.43
CA GLY A 266 18.85 -14.73 -19.01
C GLY A 266 17.99 -15.95 -18.65
N LEU A 267 17.12 -15.88 -17.63
CA LEU A 267 16.18 -16.97 -17.32
C LEU A 267 15.04 -17.06 -18.34
N ASP A 268 14.71 -15.97 -19.03
CA ASP A 268 13.67 -15.98 -20.05
C ASP A 268 14.24 -16.37 -21.41
N THR A 269 14.12 -17.66 -21.75
CA THR A 269 14.52 -18.17 -23.07
C THR A 269 13.64 -17.67 -24.22
N SER A 270 12.48 -17.08 -23.94
CA SER A 270 11.59 -16.53 -24.97
C SER A 270 11.92 -15.08 -25.34
N GLY A 271 12.70 -14.37 -24.53
CA GLY A 271 13.07 -12.97 -24.73
C GLY A 271 11.89 -12.00 -24.68
N GLN A 272 10.79 -12.35 -24.02
CA GLN A 272 9.59 -11.53 -23.88
C GLN A 272 9.59 -10.68 -22.60
N MET A 273 10.47 -10.99 -21.63
CA MET A 273 10.62 -10.18 -20.43
C MET A 273 11.28 -8.84 -20.78
N ILE A 274 10.67 -7.77 -20.30
CA ILE A 274 11.06 -6.39 -20.58
C ILE A 274 11.68 -5.78 -19.33
N LYS A 275 12.79 -5.06 -19.53
CA LYS A 275 13.44 -4.21 -18.53
C LYS A 275 13.02 -2.76 -18.73
N GLU A 276 12.51 -2.11 -17.70
CA GLU A 276 12.17 -0.68 -17.70
C GLU A 276 12.62 0.00 -16.41
N ASP A 277 13.10 1.24 -16.49
CA ASP A 277 13.52 2.01 -15.32
C ASP A 277 12.44 3.02 -14.93
N LEU A 278 12.11 3.07 -13.65
CA LEU A 278 11.22 4.09 -13.07
C LEU A 278 12.05 5.22 -12.49
N ASP A 279 12.43 6.21 -13.31
CA ASP A 279 13.27 7.36 -12.90
C ASP A 279 12.70 8.19 -11.73
N SER A 280 11.41 8.00 -11.44
CA SER A 280 10.76 8.59 -10.27
C SER A 280 11.23 7.96 -8.95
N ILE A 281 11.76 6.75 -8.97
CA ILE A 281 12.23 6.02 -7.80
C ILE A 281 13.75 6.14 -7.72
N PRO A 282 14.33 6.68 -6.64
CA PRO A 282 15.78 6.74 -6.49
C PRO A 282 16.36 5.38 -6.08
N GLY A 283 17.50 5.00 -6.67
CA GLY A 283 18.22 3.76 -6.34
C GLY A 283 17.74 2.57 -7.15
N CYS A 284 17.35 1.47 -6.49
CA CYS A 284 16.77 0.29 -7.15
C CYS A 284 15.43 0.68 -7.77
N ASN A 285 15.42 0.96 -9.07
CA ASN A 285 14.26 1.48 -9.78
C ASN A 285 13.92 0.73 -11.07
N THR A 286 14.74 -0.25 -11.43
CA THR A 286 14.47 -1.14 -12.56
C THR A 286 13.36 -2.12 -12.24
N VAL A 287 12.35 -2.16 -13.10
CA VAL A 287 11.30 -3.17 -13.13
C VAL A 287 11.58 -4.16 -14.25
N LEU A 288 11.51 -5.44 -13.92
CA LEU A 288 11.42 -6.52 -14.89
C LEU A 288 9.97 -6.99 -14.94
N HIS A 289 9.38 -7.01 -16.13
CA HIS A 289 8.00 -7.41 -16.30
C HIS A 289 7.79 -8.30 -17.52
N TYR A 290 6.75 -9.12 -17.46
CA TYR A 290 6.45 -10.14 -18.46
C TYR A 290 4.95 -10.17 -18.71
N ARG A 291 4.56 -10.00 -19.97
CA ARG A 291 3.18 -10.14 -20.46
C ARG A 291 2.15 -9.31 -19.70
N LEU A 292 2.48 -8.10 -19.25
CA LEU A 292 1.52 -7.24 -18.57
C LEU A 292 0.34 -6.86 -19.48
N GLU A 293 0.57 -6.75 -20.77
CA GLU A 293 -0.44 -6.49 -21.80
C GLU A 293 -1.46 -7.64 -21.96
N HIS A 294 -1.20 -8.80 -21.37
CA HIS A 294 -2.11 -9.96 -21.37
C HIS A 294 -2.93 -10.07 -20.08
N VAL A 295 -2.66 -9.23 -19.08
CA VAL A 295 -3.40 -9.23 -17.81
C VAL A 295 -4.88 -8.97 -18.08
N GLY A 296 -5.75 -9.82 -17.53
CA GLY A 296 -7.20 -9.73 -17.69
C GLY A 296 -7.76 -10.16 -19.05
N LYS A 297 -6.92 -10.60 -20.00
CA LYS A 297 -7.38 -11.14 -21.30
C LYS A 297 -7.53 -12.65 -21.21
N SER A 298 -8.59 -13.18 -21.81
CA SER A 298 -8.82 -14.63 -21.90
C SER A 298 -7.76 -15.25 -22.83
N ALA A 299 -7.34 -16.49 -22.56
CA ALA A 299 -6.41 -17.22 -23.44
C ALA A 299 -6.93 -17.43 -24.89
N HIS A 300 -8.20 -17.12 -25.15
CA HIS A 300 -8.86 -17.21 -26.46
C HIS A 300 -8.83 -15.92 -27.30
N ASP A 301 -8.40 -14.79 -26.74
CA ASP A 301 -8.52 -13.48 -27.43
C ASP A 301 -7.28 -13.12 -28.28
N GLY A 302 -6.41 -14.09 -28.58
CA GLY A 302 -5.11 -13.86 -29.23
C GLY A 302 -4.66 -14.95 -30.20
N ALA A 303 -5.60 -15.63 -30.87
CA ALA A 303 -5.31 -16.54 -31.98
C ALA A 303 -5.73 -15.93 -33.31
#